data_AF-A0A929EQ97-F1
#
_entry.id   AF-A0A929EQ97-F1
#
_cell.length_a   1.000
_cell.length_b   1.000
_cell.length_c   1.000
_cell.angle_alpha   90.00
_cell.angle_beta   90.00
_cell.angle_gamma   90.00
#
_symmetry.space_group_name_H-M   'P 1'
#
loop_
_entity.id
_entity.type
_entity.pdbx_description
1 polymer ?
#
loop_
_entity_poly.entity_id
_entity_poly.type
_entity_poly.pdbx_seq_one_letter_code
_entity_poly.pdbx_strand_id
1 'polypeptide(L)'
;MLKRFFSIFIPASLLVLIFLAIIYFSESRATRKLIETKESDILDLQLETIASDFNSVLSDLFVLADSHEFTESFHQSGDRYVDIAAHFAIFSREKRLYDQIRLLDINGKEQLRVNFNGGKPTSVPAHMLKDKSDRYYFKKSITLGRGEVYVSPLDLNVERGKVEKPYKPMIRFATPVFDSFGKKKGVVVLNYFGGRLLEHFESVASGSSGEIVFLNSEGYWLFSPKKEDEWAFMFGGDRTFQEVYPEEWKQVAKADSGGFSNSSGLFMFRTVYPLSYASAQDMVPDRKVSQLEERSYYWKFVSRIPPDVLNAGTSSLLSLLLLVYVGLLVLIAVGARYIVYASVSRESANEALKVSEDRMLAMQSASFDATIVSNIEGKIVEANSFAERLLGYSEAELVGKELDIIIPDRFKDRHHECFRRFITTGEGKMLGTVVEVSALKKGGVEFEADMIVNSFMLGGEMYFMASLHSRAKG
;
A
#
# COMPACT_ATOMS: atom_id res chain seq x y z
N MET A 1 -16.76 -24.08 -29.35
CA MET A 1 -15.47 -24.01 -28.62
C MET A 1 -15.04 -22.57 -28.31
N LEU A 2 -14.71 -21.75 -29.31
CA LEU A 2 -14.08 -20.43 -29.08
C LEU A 2 -14.94 -19.44 -28.27
N LYS A 3 -16.24 -19.34 -28.56
CA LYS A 3 -17.17 -18.48 -27.79
C LYS A 3 -17.29 -18.91 -26.31
N ARG A 4 -17.40 -20.22 -26.05
CA ARG A 4 -17.48 -20.79 -24.68
C ARG A 4 -16.16 -20.57 -23.91
N PHE A 5 -15.01 -20.58 -24.61
CA PHE A 5 -13.72 -20.25 -24.00
C PHE A 5 -13.66 -18.79 -23.55
N PHE A 6 -13.95 -17.84 -24.46
CA PHE A 6 -13.86 -16.42 -24.15
C PHE A 6 -14.88 -15.97 -23.09
N SER A 7 -16.05 -16.61 -23.01
CA SER A 7 -17.03 -16.31 -21.95
C SER A 7 -16.55 -16.66 -20.54
N ILE A 8 -15.56 -17.55 -20.40
CA ILE A 8 -14.94 -17.89 -19.11
C ILE A 8 -13.64 -17.11 -18.91
N PHE A 9 -12.79 -17.08 -19.95
CA PHE A 9 -11.47 -16.49 -19.89
C PHE A 9 -11.50 -14.97 -19.61
N ILE A 10 -12.34 -14.22 -20.34
CA ILE A 10 -12.36 -12.75 -20.24
C ILE A 10 -12.78 -12.30 -18.83
N PRO A 11 -13.92 -12.74 -18.26
CA PRO A 11 -14.32 -12.30 -16.91
C PRO A 11 -13.31 -12.69 -15.84
N ALA A 12 -12.75 -13.91 -15.90
CA ALA A 12 -11.74 -14.35 -14.93
C ALA A 12 -10.45 -13.52 -15.03
N SER A 13 -9.98 -13.24 -16.24
CA SER A 13 -8.79 -12.41 -16.47
C SER A 13 -8.99 -10.96 -16.00
N LEU A 14 -10.19 -10.41 -16.17
CA LEU A 14 -10.53 -9.06 -15.73
C LEU A 14 -10.59 -8.97 -14.20
N LEU A 15 -11.15 -9.98 -13.54
CA LEU A 15 -11.21 -10.05 -12.08
C LEU A 15 -9.80 -10.05 -11.47
N VAL A 16 -8.89 -10.85 -12.02
CA VAL A 16 -7.49 -10.85 -11.60
C VAL A 16 -6.84 -9.49 -11.85
N LEU A 17 -7.06 -8.87 -13.02
CA LEU A 17 -6.49 -7.56 -13.33
C LEU A 17 -6.96 -6.49 -12.32
N ILE A 18 -8.27 -6.46 -12.01
CA ILE A 18 -8.85 -5.55 -11.02
C ILE A 18 -8.22 -5.79 -9.65
N PHE A 19 -8.08 -7.05 -9.23
CA PHE A 19 -7.47 -7.40 -7.94
C PHE A 19 -6.00 -6.94 -7.85
N LEU A 20 -5.20 -7.19 -8.88
CA LEU A 20 -3.80 -6.74 -8.93
C LEU A 20 -3.70 -5.20 -9.00
N ALA A 21 -4.62 -4.54 -9.70
CA ALA A 21 -4.70 -3.08 -9.73
C ALA A 21 -5.01 -2.51 -8.35
N ILE A 22 -5.94 -3.12 -7.60
CA ILE A 22 -6.24 -2.72 -6.22
C ILE A 22 -4.98 -2.83 -5.34
N ILE A 23 -4.23 -3.94 -5.44
CA ILE A 23 -2.97 -4.12 -4.72
C ILE A 23 -1.97 -3.01 -5.09
N TYR A 24 -1.76 -2.78 -6.40
CA TYR A 24 -0.83 -1.75 -6.88
C TYR A 24 -1.18 -0.35 -6.37
N PHE A 25 -2.45 0.06 -6.47
CA PHE A 25 -2.88 1.38 -6.02
C PHE A 25 -2.84 1.51 -4.49
N SER A 26 -3.14 0.44 -3.76
CA SER A 26 -3.04 0.40 -2.29
C SER A 26 -1.59 0.59 -1.86
N GLU A 27 -0.67 -0.19 -2.41
CA GLU A 27 0.75 -0.15 -2.06
C GLU A 27 1.41 1.17 -2.48
N SER A 28 1.07 1.69 -3.66
CA SER A 28 1.54 3.01 -4.12
C SER A 28 1.07 4.12 -3.19
N ARG A 29 -0.17 4.06 -2.70
CA ARG A 29 -0.70 5.02 -1.73
C ARG A 29 -0.01 4.90 -0.37
N ALA A 30 0.22 3.67 0.10
CA ALA A 30 0.91 3.41 1.37
C ALA A 30 2.36 3.93 1.33
N THR A 31 3.10 3.59 0.28
CA THR A 31 4.48 4.04 0.06
C THR A 31 4.56 5.57 0.01
N ARG A 32 3.67 6.21 -0.76
CA ARG A 32 3.61 7.67 -0.83
C ARG A 32 3.31 8.29 0.53
N LYS A 33 2.32 7.74 1.26
CA LYS A 33 1.98 8.25 2.59
C LYS A 33 3.14 8.11 3.58
N LEU A 34 3.89 7.01 3.50
CA LEU A 34 5.08 6.79 4.30
C LEU A 34 6.16 7.86 4.01
N ILE A 35 6.41 8.18 2.73
CA ILE A 35 7.34 9.25 2.34
C ILE A 35 6.85 10.61 2.86
N GLU A 36 5.57 10.94 2.67
CA GLU A 36 4.98 12.18 3.17
C GLU A 36 5.15 12.32 4.70
N THR A 37 4.91 11.25 5.45
CA THR A 37 5.12 11.24 6.91
C THR A 37 6.59 11.38 7.28
N LYS A 38 7.49 10.61 6.65
CA LYS A 38 8.93 10.69 6.92
C LYS A 38 9.47 12.10 6.68
N GLU A 39 9.09 12.72 5.57
CA GLU A 39 9.53 14.07 5.21
C GLU A 39 8.91 15.12 6.13
N SER A 40 7.65 14.93 6.54
CA SER A 40 7.01 15.73 7.59
C SER A 40 7.80 15.68 8.89
N ASP A 41 8.14 14.48 9.38
CA ASP A 41 8.86 14.27 10.64
C ASP A 41 10.26 14.88 10.60
N ILE A 42 10.97 14.79 9.47
CA ILE A 42 12.28 15.44 9.27
C ILE A 42 12.14 16.96 9.42
N LEU A 43 11.13 17.58 8.78
CA LEU A 43 10.93 19.03 8.87
C LEU A 43 10.50 19.48 10.27
N ASP A 44 9.71 18.67 10.98
CA ASP A 44 9.29 18.95 12.36
C ASP A 44 10.48 18.85 13.33
N LEU A 45 11.35 17.84 13.17
CA LEU A 45 12.59 17.71 13.96
C LEU A 45 13.55 18.90 13.77
N GLN A 46 13.66 19.42 12.54
CA GLN A 46 14.46 20.62 12.26
C GLN A 46 13.93 21.84 13.02
N LEU A 47 12.61 22.01 13.02
CA LEU A 47 11.94 23.10 13.69
C LEU A 47 12.13 23.01 15.21
N GLU A 48 11.98 21.83 15.81
CA GLU A 48 12.20 21.60 17.24
C GLU A 48 13.65 21.89 17.64
N THR A 49 14.62 21.47 16.82
CA THR A 49 16.04 21.72 17.12
C THR A 49 16.34 23.23 17.12
N ILE A 50 15.86 23.94 16.11
CA ILE A 50 16.06 25.40 16.01
C ILE A 50 15.38 26.14 17.17
N ALA A 51 14.17 25.72 17.55
CA ALA A 51 13.48 26.28 18.70
C ALA A 51 14.30 26.09 19.99
N SER A 52 14.87 24.89 20.19
CA SER A 52 15.72 24.59 21.35
C SER A 52 16.99 25.46 21.39
N ASP A 53 17.70 25.58 20.25
CA ASP A 53 18.89 26.43 20.13
C ASP A 53 18.57 27.89 20.44
N PHE A 54 17.46 28.39 19.92
CA PHE A 54 17.02 29.77 20.13
C PHE A 54 16.68 30.02 21.59
N ASN A 55 15.96 29.12 22.24
CA ASN A 55 15.63 29.23 23.66
C ASN A 55 16.90 29.26 24.53
N SER A 56 17.92 28.46 24.17
CA SER A 56 19.22 28.51 24.84
C SER A 56 19.88 29.89 24.71
N VAL A 57 19.91 30.44 23.49
CA VAL A 57 20.50 31.77 23.21
C VAL A 57 19.75 32.90 23.91
N LEU A 58 18.43 32.81 24.01
CA LEU A 58 17.61 33.79 24.70
C LEU A 58 17.82 33.76 26.20
N SER A 59 17.83 32.56 26.79
CA SER A 59 18.15 32.39 28.21
C SER A 59 19.49 33.04 28.55
N ASP A 60 20.50 32.77 27.72
CA ASP A 60 21.83 33.36 27.80
C ASP A 60 21.81 34.89 27.67
N LEU A 61 21.06 35.43 26.69
CA LEU A 61 20.90 36.87 26.50
C LEU A 61 20.34 37.55 27.76
N PHE A 62 19.30 36.96 28.36
CA PHE A 62 18.67 37.54 29.53
C PHE A 62 19.52 37.40 30.80
N VAL A 63 20.27 36.31 30.95
CA VAL A 63 21.26 36.18 32.04
C VAL A 63 22.28 37.32 31.97
N LEU A 64 22.75 37.65 30.77
CA LEU A 64 23.66 38.78 30.59
C LEU A 64 22.96 40.13 30.81
N ALA A 65 21.72 40.30 30.35
CA ALA A 65 21.01 41.58 30.47
C ALA A 65 20.57 41.89 31.92
N ASP A 66 20.22 40.88 32.70
CA ASP A 66 19.76 41.01 34.09
C ASP A 66 20.92 40.88 35.12
N SER A 67 22.15 40.65 34.68
CA SER A 67 23.28 40.57 35.61
C SER A 67 23.49 41.90 36.35
N HIS A 68 23.72 41.79 37.66
CA HIS A 68 23.95 42.94 38.55
C HIS A 68 25.18 43.74 38.15
N GLU A 69 26.15 43.09 37.48
CA GLU A 69 27.36 43.74 36.98
C GLU A 69 27.04 44.75 35.89
N PHE A 70 25.98 44.58 35.09
CA PHE A 70 25.62 45.51 34.01
C PHE A 70 24.73 46.65 34.47
N THR A 71 23.78 46.31 35.33
CA THR A 71 22.73 47.20 35.85
C THR A 71 23.32 48.46 36.53
N GLU A 72 24.43 48.32 37.25
CA GLU A 72 25.05 49.39 38.06
C GLU A 72 26.32 50.02 37.43
N SER A 73 26.85 49.46 36.33
CA SER A 73 28.17 49.86 35.79
C SER A 73 28.20 51.09 34.89
N PHE A 74 27.06 51.56 34.40
CA PHE A 74 27.00 52.72 33.49
C PHE A 74 27.34 54.07 34.15
N HIS A 75 27.69 54.08 35.44
CA HIS A 75 27.94 55.28 36.24
C HIS A 75 29.41 55.48 36.66
N GLN A 76 30.34 54.54 36.40
CA GLN A 76 31.74 54.65 36.87
C GLN A 76 32.78 54.28 35.80
N SER A 77 33.99 54.82 35.97
CA SER A 77 35.14 54.88 35.06
C SER A 77 35.61 53.55 34.43
N GLY A 78 36.45 53.66 33.39
CA GLY A 78 36.83 52.60 32.43
C GLY A 78 37.40 51.28 32.97
N ASP A 79 37.86 51.20 34.22
CA ASP A 79 38.41 49.96 34.80
C ASP A 79 37.35 48.86 34.98
N ARG A 80 36.08 49.23 35.24
CA ARG A 80 35.00 48.25 35.46
C ARG A 80 34.59 47.49 34.19
N TYR A 81 34.79 48.07 33.01
CA TYR A 81 34.54 47.37 31.74
C TYR A 81 35.59 46.28 31.47
N VAL A 82 36.76 46.33 32.10
CA VAL A 82 37.80 45.29 31.98
C VAL A 82 37.33 44.01 32.67
N ASP A 83 36.80 44.12 33.89
CA ASP A 83 36.28 42.98 34.66
C ASP A 83 35.08 42.33 33.97
N ILE A 84 34.14 43.15 33.51
CA ILE A 84 32.98 42.70 32.74
C ILE A 84 33.43 41.98 31.45
N ALA A 85 34.45 42.50 30.77
CA ALA A 85 34.97 41.87 29.57
C ALA A 85 35.63 40.52 29.85
N ALA A 86 36.25 40.36 31.01
CA ALA A 86 36.76 39.06 31.46
C ALA A 86 35.63 38.05 31.70
N HIS A 87 34.52 38.47 32.32
CA HIS A 87 33.35 37.61 32.52
C HIS A 87 32.72 37.21 31.17
N PHE A 88 32.58 38.16 30.23
CA PHE A 88 32.08 37.86 28.89
C PHE A 88 33.02 36.96 28.09
N ALA A 89 34.33 37.10 28.27
CA ALA A 89 35.29 36.20 27.66
C ALA A 89 35.15 34.77 28.21
N ILE A 90 34.99 34.60 29.53
CA ILE A 90 34.72 33.29 30.14
C ILE A 90 33.41 32.72 29.59
N PHE A 91 32.33 33.50 29.63
CA PHE A 91 31.02 33.10 29.12
C PHE A 91 31.08 32.66 27.64
N SER A 92 31.72 33.46 26.78
CA SER A 92 31.92 33.15 25.36
C SER A 92 32.74 31.87 25.16
N ARG A 93 33.76 31.62 26.00
CA ARG A 93 34.59 30.40 25.95
C ARG A 93 33.81 29.14 26.29
N GLU A 94 32.98 29.20 27.32
CA GLU A 94 32.22 28.03 27.77
C GLU A 94 31.05 27.72 26.82
N LYS A 95 30.36 28.76 26.33
CA LYS A 95 29.24 28.59 25.39
C LYS A 95 29.70 28.21 23.99
N ARG A 96 30.74 28.86 23.45
CA ARG A 96 31.26 28.68 22.08
C ARG A 96 30.24 28.94 20.96
N LEU A 97 29.05 29.47 21.29
CA LEU A 97 27.94 29.72 20.35
C LEU A 97 28.04 31.10 19.69
N TYR A 98 28.74 32.04 20.32
CA TYR A 98 28.75 33.45 19.93
C TYR A 98 30.05 33.81 19.25
N ASP A 99 29.96 34.40 18.05
CA ASP A 99 31.10 35.06 17.39
C ASP A 99 31.48 36.31 18.19
N GLN A 100 30.48 37.07 18.67
CA GLN A 100 30.70 38.30 19.43
C GLN A 100 29.63 38.53 20.48
N ILE A 101 30.05 39.16 21.57
CA ILE A 101 29.17 39.69 22.62
C ILE A 101 29.46 41.19 22.72
N ARG A 102 28.43 42.02 22.64
CA ARG A 102 28.57 43.48 22.68
C ARG A 102 27.67 44.09 23.75
N LEU A 103 28.17 45.15 24.35
CA LEU A 103 27.39 46.08 25.16
C LEU A 103 27.41 47.45 24.48
N LEU A 104 26.23 47.96 24.15
CA LEU A 104 26.01 49.27 23.57
C LEU A 104 25.39 50.19 24.62
N ASP A 105 25.79 51.45 24.66
CA ASP A 105 25.10 52.46 25.49
C ASP A 105 23.76 52.91 24.87
N ILE A 106 23.06 53.82 25.55
CA ILE A 106 21.80 54.40 25.07
C ILE A 106 21.89 55.11 23.71
N ASN A 107 23.10 55.54 23.32
CA ASN A 107 23.35 56.22 22.05
C ASN A 107 23.81 55.25 20.97
N GLY A 108 24.07 53.98 21.29
CA GLY A 108 24.49 52.95 20.33
C GLY A 108 26.00 52.87 20.16
N LYS A 109 26.80 53.51 21.03
CA LYS A 109 28.25 53.37 21.03
C LYS A 109 28.64 52.08 21.75
N GLU A 110 29.55 51.31 21.15
CA GLU A 110 30.13 50.14 21.80
C GLU A 110 30.90 50.56 23.05
N GLN A 111 30.48 50.02 24.21
CA GLN A 111 31.18 50.16 25.49
C GLN A 111 32.07 48.96 25.77
N LEU A 112 31.68 47.79 25.25
CA LEU A 112 32.42 46.55 25.38
C LEU A 112 32.14 45.66 24.17
N ARG A 113 33.19 44.98 23.69
CA ARG A 113 33.07 43.93 22.67
C ARG A 113 34.04 42.80 22.97
N VAL A 114 33.52 41.59 23.07
CA VAL A 114 34.31 40.34 23.13
C VAL A 114 34.09 39.60 21.81
N ASN A 115 35.20 39.25 21.14
CA ASN A 115 35.18 38.43 19.93
C ASN A 115 35.66 37.02 20.26
N PHE A 116 35.04 36.00 19.67
CA PHE A 116 35.43 34.60 19.79
C PHE A 116 36.26 34.17 18.56
N ASN A 117 37.58 34.26 18.67
CA ASN A 117 38.50 33.98 17.56
C ASN A 117 38.98 32.51 17.60
N GLY A 118 38.15 31.57 17.15
CA GLY A 118 38.57 30.18 16.98
C GLY A 118 39.00 29.47 18.28
N GLY A 119 38.26 29.69 19.37
CA GLY A 119 38.53 29.06 20.67
C GLY A 119 39.16 29.97 21.72
N LYS A 120 39.59 31.18 21.34
CA LYS A 120 40.11 32.19 22.28
C LYS A 120 39.27 33.47 22.23
N PRO A 121 38.41 33.70 23.23
CA PRO A 121 37.70 34.96 23.33
C PRO A 121 38.65 36.09 23.77
N THR A 122 38.57 37.21 23.06
CA THR A 122 39.41 38.39 23.31
C THR A 122 38.54 39.64 23.39
N SER A 123 38.72 40.43 24.46
CA SER A 123 38.13 41.76 24.56
C SER A 123 38.78 42.72 23.57
N VAL A 124 37.98 43.57 22.95
CA VAL A 124 38.45 44.60 22.02
C VAL A 124 38.79 45.86 22.81
N PRO A 125 40.04 46.38 22.67
CA PRO A 125 40.45 47.66 23.24
C PRO A 125 39.49 48.82 22.95
N ALA A 126 39.34 49.73 23.92
CA ALA A 126 38.39 50.85 23.86
C ALA A 126 38.53 51.73 22.60
N HIS A 127 39.74 51.91 22.07
CA HIS A 127 39.99 52.72 20.87
C HIS A 127 39.53 52.07 19.56
N MET A 128 39.22 50.76 19.57
CA MET A 128 38.69 50.01 18.42
C MET A 128 37.18 49.75 18.49
N LEU A 129 36.53 50.25 19.54
CA LEU A 129 35.08 50.22 19.69
C LEU A 129 34.44 51.20 18.71
N LYS A 130 33.33 50.78 18.11
CA LYS A 130 32.68 51.49 17.00
C LYS A 130 31.34 52.08 17.43
N ASP A 131 30.93 53.15 16.75
CA ASP A 131 29.55 53.64 16.81
C ASP A 131 28.63 52.73 15.98
N LYS A 132 27.51 52.31 16.56
CA LYS A 132 26.49 51.44 15.95
C LYS A 132 25.09 52.05 16.01
N SER A 133 24.96 53.32 16.39
CA SER A 133 23.71 54.08 16.44
C SER A 133 22.88 53.94 15.17
N ASP A 134 23.53 53.89 14.00
CA ASP A 134 22.84 53.81 12.72
C ASP A 134 22.32 52.43 12.33
N ARG A 135 22.75 51.37 13.02
CA ARG A 135 22.42 49.99 12.63
C ARG A 135 20.97 49.66 12.99
N TYR A 136 20.27 49.02 12.05
CA TYR A 136 18.85 48.66 12.20
C TYR A 136 18.57 47.88 13.48
N TYR A 137 19.41 46.89 13.83
CA TYR A 137 19.22 46.07 15.02
C TYR A 137 19.27 46.90 16.30
N PHE A 138 20.12 47.94 16.36
CA PHE A 138 20.20 48.82 17.52
C PHE A 138 18.96 49.71 17.61
N LYS A 139 18.59 50.35 16.48
CA LYS A 139 17.38 51.18 16.37
C LYS A 139 16.11 50.44 16.79
N LYS A 140 16.02 49.14 16.46
CA LYS A 140 14.91 48.25 16.85
C LYS A 140 15.01 47.80 18.32
N SER A 141 16.18 47.39 18.79
CA SER A 141 16.33 46.87 20.16
C SER A 141 16.22 47.95 21.23
N ILE A 142 16.67 49.18 20.96
CA ILE A 142 16.65 50.26 21.96
C ILE A 142 15.23 50.75 22.26
N THR A 143 14.25 50.52 21.38
CA THR A 143 12.85 50.88 21.63
C THR A 143 12.10 49.87 22.50
N LEU A 144 12.67 48.68 22.68
CA LEU A 144 12.04 47.57 23.41
C LEU A 144 11.90 47.82 24.92
N GLY A 145 10.95 47.12 25.53
CA GLY A 145 10.71 47.05 26.97
C GLY A 145 11.62 46.04 27.70
N ARG A 146 11.51 46.00 29.04
CA ARG A 146 12.20 44.98 29.85
C ARG A 146 11.62 43.60 29.52
N GLY A 147 12.50 42.61 29.34
CA GLY A 147 12.09 41.26 28.95
C GLY A 147 11.75 41.12 27.47
N GLU A 148 11.89 42.19 26.68
CA GLU A 148 11.71 42.15 25.23
C GLU A 148 13.01 41.93 24.46
N VAL A 149 12.92 41.15 23.38
CA VAL A 149 14.07 40.79 22.55
C VAL A 149 13.80 41.09 21.08
N TYR A 150 14.86 41.54 20.42
CA TYR A 150 14.96 41.64 18.97
C TYR A 150 15.84 40.51 18.44
N VAL A 151 15.40 39.83 17.39
CA VAL A 151 16.22 38.86 16.65
C VAL A 151 16.33 39.32 15.21
N SER A 152 17.56 39.47 14.71
CA SER A 152 17.78 39.86 13.33
C SER A 152 17.49 38.72 12.35
N PRO A 153 17.31 39.05 11.06
CA PRO A 153 17.44 38.05 10.02
C PRO A 153 18.77 37.29 10.07
N LEU A 154 18.75 36.05 9.58
CA LEU A 154 19.96 35.29 9.25
C LEU A 154 20.58 35.90 7.99
N ASP A 155 21.74 36.54 8.16
CA ASP A 155 22.50 37.19 7.08
C ASP A 155 23.99 36.82 7.14
N LEU A 156 24.74 37.15 6.10
CA LEU A 156 26.19 37.06 6.15
C LEU A 156 26.79 38.26 6.87
N ASN A 157 27.84 38.04 7.65
CA ASN A 157 28.54 39.13 8.30
C ASN A 157 29.14 40.08 7.25
N VAL A 158 28.90 41.38 7.43
CA VAL A 158 29.44 42.43 6.57
C VAL A 158 30.42 43.27 7.36
N GLU A 159 31.66 43.32 6.89
CA GLU A 159 32.70 44.16 7.47
C GLU A 159 33.22 45.17 6.43
N ARG A 160 33.33 46.45 6.82
CA ARG A 160 33.73 47.56 5.93
C ARG A 160 32.92 47.64 4.63
N GLY A 161 31.62 47.30 4.69
CA GLY A 161 30.71 47.34 3.55
C GLY A 161 30.84 46.17 2.58
N LYS A 162 31.65 45.14 2.90
CA LYS A 162 31.78 43.91 2.10
C LYS A 162 31.43 42.68 2.92
N VAL A 163 30.86 41.67 2.28
CA VAL A 163 30.63 40.36 2.90
C VAL A 163 31.98 39.76 3.29
N GLU A 164 32.11 39.36 4.56
CA GLU A 164 33.34 38.75 5.10
C GLU A 164 33.56 37.35 4.50
N LYS A 165 34.82 37.00 4.22
CA LYS A 165 35.24 35.66 3.79
C LYS A 165 36.22 35.04 4.81
N PRO A 166 36.10 33.74 5.15
CA PRO A 166 35.02 32.82 4.76
C PRO A 166 33.65 33.30 5.22
N TYR A 167 32.59 32.91 4.50
CA TYR A 167 31.24 33.39 4.81
C TYR A 167 30.86 33.00 6.24
N LYS A 168 30.39 34.00 7.00
CA LYS A 168 29.93 33.84 8.37
C LYS A 168 28.44 34.18 8.44
N PRO A 169 27.56 33.18 8.42
CA PRO A 169 26.14 33.40 8.70
C PRO A 169 25.94 33.82 10.15
N MET A 170 25.18 34.87 10.39
CA MET A 170 25.02 35.51 11.68
C MET A 170 23.56 35.82 11.99
N ILE A 171 23.19 35.62 13.25
CA ILE A 171 21.92 36.08 13.82
C ILE A 171 22.25 36.95 15.02
N ARG A 172 21.61 38.10 15.13
CA ARG A 172 21.85 39.06 16.22
C ARG A 172 20.65 39.07 17.15
N PHE A 173 20.89 38.63 18.38
CA PHE A 173 19.91 38.68 19.46
C PHE A 173 20.22 39.89 20.33
N ALA A 174 19.26 40.78 20.52
CA ALA A 174 19.48 42.04 21.23
C ALA A 174 18.34 42.36 22.19
N THR A 175 18.69 42.75 23.42
CA THR A 175 17.72 43.16 24.44
C THR A 175 18.22 44.39 25.19
N PRO A 176 17.34 45.34 25.54
CA PRO A 176 17.71 46.49 26.35
C PRO A 176 18.07 46.10 27.79
N VAL A 177 19.10 46.75 28.33
CA VAL A 177 19.50 46.66 29.73
C VAL A 177 18.90 47.82 30.52
N PHE A 178 18.45 47.55 31.73
CA PHE A 178 17.83 48.53 32.62
C PHE A 178 18.55 48.52 33.96
N ASP A 179 18.64 49.67 34.62
CA ASP A 179 19.11 49.72 36.01
C ASP A 179 18.06 49.23 37.02
N SER A 180 18.45 49.24 38.29
CA SER A 180 17.61 48.91 39.46
C SER A 180 16.39 49.84 39.59
N PHE A 181 16.45 51.04 39.03
CA PHE A 181 15.35 52.02 38.98
C PHE A 181 14.47 51.88 37.72
N GLY A 182 14.74 50.90 36.85
CA GLY A 182 14.00 50.68 35.62
C GLY A 182 14.34 51.66 34.49
N LYS A 183 15.44 52.41 34.61
CA LYS A 183 15.93 53.29 33.54
C LYS A 183 16.80 52.50 32.56
N LYS A 184 16.47 52.61 31.28
CA LYS A 184 17.24 52.00 30.19
C LYS A 184 18.67 52.55 30.15
N LYS A 185 19.66 51.67 30.11
CA LYS A 185 21.09 52.02 30.09
C LYS A 185 21.80 51.71 28.80
N GLY A 186 21.26 50.77 28.02
CA GLY A 186 21.92 50.32 26.82
C GLY A 186 21.28 49.06 26.26
N VAL A 187 22.02 48.34 25.45
CA VAL A 187 21.59 47.11 24.78
C VAL A 187 22.72 46.08 24.86
N VAL A 188 22.40 44.86 25.27
CA VAL A 188 23.27 43.70 25.07
C VAL A 188 22.95 43.07 23.73
N VAL A 189 23.98 42.76 22.96
CA VAL A 189 23.85 42.10 21.65
C VAL A 189 24.71 40.84 21.61
N LEU A 190 24.08 39.70 21.36
CA LEU A 190 24.72 38.44 21.06
C LEU A 190 24.71 38.20 19.55
N ASN A 191 25.90 38.06 18.97
CA ASN A 191 26.06 37.62 17.59
C ASN A 191 26.21 36.09 17.59
N TYR A 192 25.11 35.38 17.38
CA TYR A 192 25.05 33.93 17.24
C TYR A 192 25.64 33.50 15.89
N PHE A 193 26.50 32.49 15.91
CA PHE A 193 27.10 31.93 14.70
C PHE A 193 26.12 30.96 14.02
N GLY A 194 25.45 31.45 12.97
CA GLY A 194 24.45 30.70 12.20
C GLY A 194 25.02 29.51 11.43
N GLY A 195 26.34 29.41 11.27
CA GLY A 195 26.99 28.25 10.65
C GLY A 195 26.61 26.93 11.31
N ARG A 196 26.50 26.88 12.65
CA ARG A 196 26.08 25.67 13.37
C ARG A 196 24.64 25.26 13.05
N LEU A 197 23.75 26.24 12.93
CA LEU A 197 22.36 26.00 12.56
C LEU A 197 22.29 25.38 11.16
N LEU A 198 23.08 25.90 10.21
CA LEU A 198 23.14 25.37 8.85
C LEU A 198 23.81 23.98 8.79
N GLU A 199 24.84 23.73 9.59
CA GLU A 199 25.49 22.41 9.71
C GLU A 199 24.52 21.36 10.28
N HIS A 200 23.78 21.71 11.35
CA HIS A 200 22.73 20.83 11.89
C HIS A 200 21.62 20.59 10.86
N PHE A 201 21.20 21.66 10.18
CA PHE A 201 20.21 21.58 9.12
C PHE A 201 20.66 20.63 8.01
N GLU A 202 21.90 20.76 7.52
CA GLU A 202 22.50 19.88 6.51
C GLU A 202 22.56 18.43 6.99
N SER A 203 22.94 18.20 8.25
CA SER A 203 23.05 16.85 8.81
C SER A 203 21.71 16.12 8.83
N VAL A 204 20.63 16.81 9.25
CA VAL A 204 19.28 16.23 9.27
C VAL A 204 18.69 16.18 7.86
N ALA A 205 19.01 17.15 7.00
CA ALA A 205 18.61 17.16 5.60
C ALA A 205 19.17 15.97 4.82
N SER A 206 20.36 15.49 5.16
CA SER A 206 20.97 14.31 4.54
C SER A 206 20.18 13.01 4.74
N GLY A 207 19.27 12.96 5.73
CA GLY A 207 18.37 11.82 5.96
C GLY A 207 17.11 11.80 5.08
N SER A 208 16.86 12.88 4.34
CA SER A 208 15.73 13.02 3.42
C SER A 208 15.87 12.09 2.22
N SER A 209 14.73 11.67 1.69
CA SER A 209 14.66 10.99 0.41
C SER A 209 14.70 11.98 -0.78
N GLY A 210 14.73 13.29 -0.51
CA GLY A 210 14.70 14.35 -1.51
C GLY A 210 15.69 15.48 -1.23
N GLU A 211 15.45 16.61 -1.88
CA GLU A 211 16.21 17.84 -1.74
C GLU A 211 15.52 18.73 -0.70
N ILE A 212 16.21 19.02 0.41
CA ILE A 212 15.73 19.97 1.40
C ILE A 212 16.43 21.32 1.21
N VAL A 213 15.64 22.37 1.16
CA VAL A 213 16.10 23.76 1.06
C VAL A 213 15.59 24.60 2.23
N PHE A 214 16.38 25.61 2.59
CA PHE A 214 16.04 26.60 3.61
C PHE A 214 15.96 27.96 2.94
N LEU A 215 14.78 28.57 2.99
CA LEU A 215 14.48 29.86 2.37
C LEU A 215 14.18 30.94 3.42
N ASN A 216 14.52 32.18 3.11
CA ASN A 216 14.01 33.35 3.85
C ASN A 216 12.56 33.70 3.43
N SER A 217 11.97 34.72 4.06
CA SER A 217 10.60 35.17 3.79
C SER A 217 10.37 35.70 2.38
N GLU A 218 11.44 36.07 1.67
CA GLU A 218 11.43 36.55 0.29
C GLU A 218 11.70 35.44 -0.73
N GLY A 219 11.96 34.20 -0.27
CA GLY A 219 12.22 33.05 -1.12
C GLY A 219 13.68 32.88 -1.55
N TYR A 220 14.63 33.64 -1.00
CA TYR A 220 16.06 33.41 -1.24
C TYR A 220 16.57 32.22 -0.45
N TRP A 221 17.49 31.45 -1.03
CA TRP A 221 18.15 30.34 -0.36
C TRP A 221 19.13 30.84 0.71
N LEU A 222 18.91 30.37 1.94
CA LEU A 222 19.85 30.42 3.06
C LEU A 222 20.68 29.12 3.12
N PHE A 223 20.10 28.01 2.63
CA PHE A 223 20.78 26.75 2.36
C PHE A 223 20.20 26.08 1.12
N SER A 224 21.08 25.56 0.26
CA SER A 224 20.72 24.81 -0.94
C SER A 224 21.72 23.68 -1.19
N PRO A 225 21.30 22.55 -1.78
CA PRO A 225 22.22 21.54 -2.32
C PRO A 225 23.20 22.13 -3.37
N LYS A 226 22.81 23.22 -4.04
CA LYS A 226 23.64 23.97 -4.99
C LYS A 226 24.14 25.25 -4.33
N LYS A 227 25.43 25.29 -3.97
CA LYS A 227 26.02 26.40 -3.20
C LYS A 227 25.98 27.75 -3.93
N GLU A 228 25.82 27.75 -5.25
CA GLU A 228 25.71 28.96 -6.05
C GLU A 228 24.37 29.70 -5.87
N ASP A 229 23.33 29.00 -5.41
CA ASP A 229 22.00 29.58 -5.18
C ASP A 229 21.91 30.33 -3.83
N GLU A 230 22.81 30.04 -2.89
CA GLU A 230 22.77 30.57 -1.54
C GLU A 230 23.12 32.07 -1.47
N TRP A 231 22.40 32.82 -0.63
CA TRP A 231 22.69 34.22 -0.29
C TRP A 231 22.64 35.22 -1.45
N ALA A 232 21.92 34.93 -2.54
CA ALA A 232 21.88 35.81 -3.72
C ALA A 232 21.55 37.27 -3.38
N PHE A 233 20.61 37.51 -2.47
CA PHE A 233 20.23 38.85 -1.97
C PHE A 233 21.40 39.64 -1.33
N MET A 234 22.42 38.95 -0.79
CA MET A 234 23.62 39.59 -0.22
C MET A 234 24.66 39.97 -1.27
N PHE A 235 24.55 39.40 -2.48
CA PHE A 235 25.46 39.63 -3.60
C PHE A 235 24.83 40.45 -4.73
N GLY A 236 23.60 40.95 -4.53
CA GLY A 236 22.85 41.70 -5.54
C GLY A 236 22.29 40.83 -6.67
N GLY A 237 22.12 39.54 -6.41
CA GLY A 237 21.43 38.62 -7.32
C GLY A 237 19.96 38.45 -6.92
N ASP A 238 19.09 38.32 -7.91
CA ASP A 238 17.63 38.21 -7.73
C ASP A 238 17.13 36.75 -7.77
N ARG A 239 18.06 35.79 -7.75
CA ARG A 239 17.75 34.37 -7.88
C ARG A 239 17.04 33.86 -6.64
N THR A 240 15.77 33.51 -6.79
CA THR A 240 14.89 33.06 -5.70
C THR A 240 14.18 31.74 -6.02
N PHE A 241 13.70 31.06 -4.99
CA PHE A 241 12.86 29.87 -5.13
C PHE A 241 11.59 30.19 -5.92
N GLN A 242 11.05 31.40 -5.77
CA GLN A 242 9.90 31.86 -6.55
C GLN A 242 10.20 31.96 -8.05
N GLU A 243 11.41 32.36 -8.44
CA GLU A 243 11.81 32.43 -9.85
C GLU A 243 11.92 31.02 -10.46
N VAL A 244 12.48 30.06 -9.69
CA VAL A 244 12.70 28.69 -10.17
C VAL A 244 11.43 27.83 -10.09
N TYR A 245 10.59 28.04 -9.08
CA TYR A 245 9.38 27.27 -8.78
C TYR A 245 8.19 28.20 -8.47
N PRO A 246 7.69 28.97 -9.47
CA PRO A 246 6.69 30.01 -9.24
C PRO A 246 5.33 29.48 -8.78
N GLU A 247 4.88 28.33 -9.29
CA GLU A 247 3.59 27.76 -8.92
C GLU A 247 3.64 27.06 -7.55
N GLU A 248 4.76 26.44 -7.24
CA GLU A 248 5.03 25.84 -5.93
C GLU A 248 5.13 26.90 -4.85
N TRP A 249 5.84 28.01 -5.10
CA TRP A 249 5.97 29.11 -4.15
C TRP A 249 4.62 29.73 -3.79
N LYS A 250 3.69 29.87 -4.75
CA LYS A 250 2.32 30.33 -4.48
C LYS A 250 1.58 29.46 -3.47
N GLN A 251 1.95 28.19 -3.32
CA GLN A 251 1.37 27.29 -2.32
C GLN A 251 2.18 27.33 -1.02
N VAL A 252 3.50 27.24 -1.10
CA VAL A 252 4.42 27.27 0.06
C VAL A 252 4.28 28.57 0.86
N ALA A 253 4.15 29.71 0.20
CA ALA A 253 4.06 31.02 0.86
C ALA A 253 2.71 31.25 1.57
N LYS A 254 1.63 30.55 1.18
CA LYS A 254 0.27 30.81 1.67
C LYS A 254 -0.06 30.14 3.01
N ALA A 255 0.68 29.12 3.41
CA ALA A 255 0.39 28.34 4.61
C ALA A 255 1.64 28.15 5.46
N ASP A 256 1.44 27.86 6.75
CA ASP A 256 2.54 27.62 7.69
C ASP A 256 3.15 26.23 7.52
N SER A 257 2.33 25.25 7.13
CA SER A 257 2.76 23.89 6.84
C SER A 257 1.88 23.29 5.76
N GLY A 258 2.38 22.24 5.11
CA GLY A 258 1.58 21.51 4.15
C GLY A 258 2.41 20.57 3.29
N GLY A 259 1.69 19.90 2.40
CA GLY A 259 2.26 19.03 1.39
C GLY A 259 1.39 19.03 0.14
N PHE A 260 2.01 19.01 -1.02
CA PHE A 260 1.31 18.89 -2.30
C PHE A 260 2.20 18.18 -3.33
N SER A 261 1.60 17.64 -4.38
CA SER A 261 2.35 17.01 -5.48
C SER A 261 1.92 17.55 -6.83
N ASN A 262 2.89 17.72 -7.71
CA ASN A 262 2.70 18.13 -9.10
C ASN A 262 3.67 17.35 -10.01
N SER A 263 3.83 17.79 -11.25
CA SER A 263 4.78 17.18 -12.20
C SER A 263 6.25 17.30 -11.78
N SER A 264 6.59 18.29 -10.96
CA SER A 264 7.96 18.55 -10.46
C SER A 264 8.35 17.68 -9.26
N GLY A 265 7.38 17.02 -8.62
CA GLY A 265 7.58 16.13 -7.48
C GLY A 265 6.54 16.30 -6.36
N LEU A 266 6.82 15.68 -5.22
CA LEU A 266 6.14 15.93 -3.95
C LEU A 266 6.90 17.04 -3.21
N PHE A 267 6.17 18.02 -2.70
CA PHE A 267 6.69 19.10 -1.88
C PHE A 267 6.08 19.02 -0.50
N MET A 268 6.92 19.05 0.52
CA MET A 268 6.53 19.20 1.93
C MET A 268 7.17 20.47 2.47
N PHE A 269 6.46 21.23 3.29
CA PHE A 269 7.03 22.46 3.85
C PHE A 269 6.60 22.74 5.29
N ARG A 270 7.46 23.52 5.96
CA ARG A 270 7.23 24.09 7.29
C ARG A 270 7.70 25.54 7.31
N THR A 271 7.02 26.34 8.10
CA THR A 271 7.35 27.74 8.33
C THR A 271 7.86 27.87 9.74
N VAL A 272 9.07 28.39 9.86
CA VAL A 272 9.65 28.70 11.16
C VAL A 272 9.53 30.19 11.37
N TYR A 273 8.96 30.55 12.51
CA TYR A 273 8.86 31.91 12.99
C TYR A 273 9.85 32.04 14.16
N PRO A 274 11.11 32.44 13.90
CA PRO A 274 12.15 32.38 14.92
C PRO A 274 11.82 33.26 16.15
N LEU A 275 10.99 34.28 15.94
CA LEU A 275 10.50 35.21 16.96
C LEU A 275 9.32 34.66 17.79
N SER A 276 8.53 33.70 17.29
CA SER A 276 7.40 33.16 18.06
C SER A 276 7.81 31.98 18.95
N TYR A 277 8.76 31.15 18.53
CA TYR A 277 9.27 30.04 19.37
C TYR A 277 9.98 30.55 20.62
N ALA A 278 10.63 31.70 20.47
CA ALA A 278 11.24 32.47 21.53
C ALA A 278 10.25 32.86 22.66
N SER A 279 8.93 32.94 22.41
CA SER A 279 7.93 33.34 23.41
C SER A 279 7.10 32.19 23.99
N ALA A 280 7.11 31.00 23.37
CA ALA A 280 5.99 30.07 23.47
C ALA A 280 6.15 28.86 24.42
N GLN A 281 7.31 28.60 25.04
CA GLN A 281 7.42 27.33 25.81
C GLN A 281 8.18 27.33 27.15
N ASP A 282 9.13 28.22 27.44
CA ASP A 282 9.92 28.13 28.69
C ASP A 282 10.38 29.48 29.26
N MET A 283 9.75 30.58 28.85
CA MET A 283 10.11 31.90 29.36
C MET A 283 9.41 32.22 30.68
N VAL A 284 10.15 32.86 31.60
CA VAL A 284 9.60 33.48 32.82
C VAL A 284 8.40 34.38 32.43
N PRO A 285 7.26 34.34 33.16
CA PRO A 285 5.98 34.96 32.75
C PRO A 285 6.01 36.44 32.31
N ASP A 286 7.03 37.19 32.74
CA ASP A 286 7.20 38.63 32.45
C ASP A 286 8.08 38.94 31.22
N ARG A 287 8.56 37.92 30.49
CA ARG A 287 9.37 38.11 29.27
C ARG A 287 8.51 37.90 28.03
N LYS A 288 8.62 38.80 27.06
CA LYS A 288 7.84 38.79 25.82
C LYS A 288 8.76 39.03 24.64
N VAL A 289 8.67 38.26 23.57
CA VAL A 289 9.28 38.70 22.31
C VAL A 289 8.43 39.84 21.78
N SER A 290 9.03 40.89 21.20
CA SER A 290 8.27 42.05 20.74
C SER A 290 7.25 41.63 19.67
N GLN A 291 5.96 41.68 20.03
CA GLN A 291 4.82 41.14 19.26
C GLN A 291 4.61 41.83 17.90
N LEU A 292 5.21 43.00 17.68
CA LEU A 292 4.93 43.86 16.52
C LEU A 292 5.50 43.35 15.19
N GLU A 293 6.41 42.36 15.19
CA GLU A 293 7.06 41.83 13.98
C GLU A 293 7.04 40.29 13.85
N GLU A 294 6.31 39.57 14.73
CA GLU A 294 6.39 38.09 14.84
C GLU A 294 6.13 37.31 13.53
N ARG A 295 5.36 37.87 12.60
CA ARG A 295 5.03 37.22 11.30
C ARG A 295 5.65 37.88 10.07
N SER A 296 6.33 39.02 10.21
CA SER A 296 6.95 39.68 9.05
C SER A 296 8.24 39.00 8.62
N TYR A 297 8.92 38.34 9.58
CA TYR A 297 10.12 37.55 9.33
C TYR A 297 9.87 36.08 9.63
N TYR A 298 9.98 35.26 8.61
CA TYR A 298 9.84 33.81 8.72
C TYR A 298 10.81 33.12 7.77
N TRP A 299 11.01 31.84 8.05
CA TRP A 299 11.79 30.92 7.24
C TRP A 299 10.88 29.84 6.68
N LYS A 300 11.21 29.33 5.50
CA LYS A 300 10.55 28.16 4.93
C LYS A 300 11.56 27.03 4.79
N PHE A 301 11.25 25.90 5.38
CA PHE A 301 11.91 24.64 5.05
C PHE A 301 11.04 23.94 4.03
N VAL A 302 11.63 23.57 2.90
CA VAL A 302 10.93 22.91 1.81
C VAL A 302 11.69 21.66 1.45
N SER A 303 11.04 20.50 1.58
CA SER A 303 11.51 19.22 1.05
C SER A 303 10.86 19.01 -0.32
N ARG A 304 11.67 18.70 -1.32
CA ARG A 304 11.23 18.33 -2.67
C ARG A 304 11.69 16.90 -2.96
N ILE A 305 10.74 16.02 -3.23
CA ILE A 305 10.98 14.63 -3.59
C ILE A 305 10.69 14.48 -5.08
N PRO A 306 11.72 14.25 -5.93
CA PRO A 306 11.54 14.09 -7.36
C PRO A 306 10.64 12.92 -7.75
N PRO A 307 9.93 12.99 -8.89
CA PRO A 307 9.04 11.91 -9.34
C PRO A 307 9.74 10.56 -9.54
N ASP A 308 11.01 10.55 -9.97
CA ASP A 308 11.82 9.35 -10.13
C ASP A 308 12.04 8.64 -8.79
N VAL A 309 12.31 9.39 -7.72
CA VAL A 309 12.44 8.82 -6.37
C VAL A 309 11.09 8.29 -5.86
N LEU A 310 10.00 9.04 -6.08
CA LEU A 310 8.65 8.61 -5.69
C LEU A 310 8.22 7.31 -6.41
N ASN A 311 8.62 7.15 -7.67
CA ASN A 311 8.24 6.02 -8.51
C ASN A 311 9.23 4.86 -8.48
N ALA A 312 10.42 5.03 -7.91
CA ALA A 312 11.44 3.99 -7.84
C ALA A 312 10.92 2.72 -7.14
N GLY A 313 10.22 2.88 -6.02
CA GLY A 313 9.61 1.76 -5.29
C GLY A 313 8.42 1.11 -6.03
N THR A 314 7.61 1.90 -6.72
CA THR A 314 6.37 1.40 -7.37
C THR A 314 6.63 0.75 -8.72
N SER A 315 7.66 1.17 -9.44
CA SER A 315 8.02 0.61 -10.76
C SER A 315 8.44 -0.88 -10.69
N SER A 316 9.19 -1.25 -9.66
CA SER A 316 9.59 -2.63 -9.40
C SER A 316 8.38 -3.53 -9.08
N LEU A 317 7.46 -3.00 -8.25
CA LEU A 317 6.22 -3.69 -7.92
C LEU A 317 5.34 -3.91 -9.15
N LEU A 318 5.17 -2.89 -10.01
CA LEU A 318 4.37 -3.00 -11.23
C LEU A 318 4.89 -4.13 -12.14
N SER A 319 6.21 -4.19 -12.32
CA SER A 319 6.85 -5.23 -13.14
C SER A 319 6.60 -6.63 -12.60
N LEU A 320 6.69 -6.81 -11.27
CA LEU A 320 6.38 -8.07 -10.60
C LEU A 320 4.89 -8.45 -10.77
N LEU A 321 3.96 -7.50 -10.56
CA LEU A 321 2.53 -7.75 -10.70
C LEU A 321 2.15 -8.10 -12.14
N LEU A 322 2.78 -7.49 -13.14
CA LEU A 322 2.59 -7.84 -14.56
C LEU A 322 3.09 -9.25 -14.87
N LEU A 323 4.23 -9.67 -14.31
CA LEU A 323 4.73 -11.03 -14.45
C LEU A 323 3.73 -12.05 -13.86
N VAL A 324 3.23 -11.77 -12.65
CA VAL A 324 2.21 -12.58 -11.98
C VAL A 324 0.92 -12.62 -12.80
N TYR A 325 0.51 -11.49 -13.37
CA TYR A 325 -0.67 -11.40 -14.23
C TYR A 325 -0.54 -12.30 -15.45
N VAL A 326 0.59 -12.24 -16.17
CA VAL A 326 0.84 -13.09 -17.35
C VAL A 326 0.82 -14.57 -16.96
N GLY A 327 1.44 -14.95 -15.84
CA GLY A 327 1.39 -16.31 -15.33
C GLY A 327 -0.04 -16.80 -15.05
N LEU A 328 -0.85 -15.97 -14.40
CA LEU A 328 -2.25 -16.27 -14.11
C LEU A 328 -3.10 -16.35 -15.39
N LEU A 329 -2.84 -15.51 -16.40
CA LEU A 329 -3.51 -15.60 -17.70
C LEU A 329 -3.27 -16.96 -18.37
N VAL A 330 -2.05 -17.49 -18.32
CA VAL A 330 -1.75 -18.82 -18.86
C VAL A 330 -2.54 -19.89 -18.11
N LEU A 331 -2.56 -19.85 -16.78
CA LEU A 331 -3.32 -20.82 -15.96
C LEU A 331 -4.83 -20.74 -16.23
N ILE A 332 -5.40 -19.53 -16.31
CA ILE A 332 -6.82 -19.32 -16.62
C ILE A 332 -7.13 -19.81 -18.03
N ALA A 333 -6.25 -19.59 -19.01
CA ALA A 333 -6.42 -20.09 -20.37
C ALA A 333 -6.43 -21.62 -20.41
N VAL A 334 -5.50 -22.27 -19.71
CA VAL A 334 -5.45 -23.74 -19.60
C VAL A 334 -6.71 -24.27 -18.92
N GLY A 335 -7.11 -23.67 -17.79
CA GLY A 335 -8.32 -24.06 -17.05
C GLY A 335 -9.60 -23.87 -17.87
N ALA A 336 -9.77 -22.73 -18.53
CA ALA A 336 -10.91 -22.47 -19.40
C ALA A 336 -10.96 -23.45 -20.59
N ARG A 337 -9.79 -23.76 -21.19
CA ARG A 337 -9.71 -24.77 -22.24
C ARG A 337 -10.12 -26.15 -21.74
N TYR A 338 -9.67 -26.54 -20.54
CA TYR A 338 -10.01 -27.82 -19.92
C TYR A 338 -11.52 -27.92 -19.62
N ILE A 339 -12.12 -26.89 -19.02
CA ILE A 339 -13.57 -26.85 -18.73
C ILE A 339 -14.38 -26.94 -20.02
N VAL A 340 -13.99 -26.20 -21.06
CA VAL A 340 -14.66 -26.26 -22.36
C VAL A 340 -14.51 -27.63 -23.00
N TYR A 341 -13.34 -28.26 -22.93
CA TYR A 341 -13.12 -29.61 -23.44
C TYR A 341 -13.96 -30.65 -22.69
N ALA A 342 -13.93 -30.62 -21.35
CA ALA A 342 -14.68 -31.53 -20.51
C ALA A 342 -16.20 -31.39 -20.71
N SER A 343 -16.71 -30.15 -20.85
CA SER A 343 -18.14 -29.92 -21.10
C SER A 343 -18.60 -30.50 -22.44
N VAL A 344 -17.81 -30.32 -23.52
CA VAL A 344 -18.14 -30.88 -24.84
C VAL A 344 -18.02 -32.40 -24.84
N SER A 345 -16.98 -32.96 -24.22
CA SER A 345 -16.83 -34.42 -24.12
C SER A 345 -17.99 -35.07 -23.36
N ARG A 346 -18.50 -34.39 -22.32
CA ARG A 346 -19.66 -34.86 -21.55
C ARG A 346 -20.95 -34.80 -22.37
N GLU A 347 -21.13 -33.75 -23.17
CA GLU A 347 -22.28 -33.59 -24.07
C GLU A 347 -22.32 -34.74 -25.09
N SER A 348 -21.20 -35.03 -25.76
CA SER A 348 -21.10 -36.14 -26.71
C SER A 348 -21.25 -37.52 -26.06
N ALA A 349 -20.74 -37.73 -24.84
CA ALA A 349 -20.90 -38.99 -24.13
C ALA A 349 -22.38 -39.25 -23.77
N ASN A 350 -23.10 -38.22 -23.33
CA ASN A 350 -24.52 -38.31 -23.04
C ASN A 350 -25.35 -38.57 -24.31
N GLU A 351 -25.02 -37.91 -25.42
CA GLU A 351 -25.66 -38.17 -26.71
C GLU A 351 -25.43 -39.61 -27.18
N ALA A 352 -24.19 -40.10 -27.11
CA ALA A 352 -23.87 -41.47 -27.49
C ALA A 352 -24.58 -42.51 -26.61
N LEU A 353 -24.70 -42.25 -25.31
CA LEU A 353 -25.45 -43.09 -24.38
C LEU A 353 -26.93 -43.14 -24.78
N LYS A 354 -27.54 -41.97 -25.00
CA LYS A 354 -28.95 -41.89 -25.41
C LYS A 354 -29.22 -42.62 -26.72
N VAL A 355 -28.35 -42.44 -27.72
CA VAL A 355 -28.45 -43.16 -29.00
C VAL A 355 -28.33 -44.68 -28.81
N SER A 356 -27.45 -45.13 -27.92
CA SER A 356 -27.30 -46.54 -27.60
C SER A 356 -28.53 -47.11 -26.88
N GLU A 357 -29.11 -46.37 -25.94
CA GLU A 357 -30.34 -46.75 -25.22
C GLU A 357 -31.53 -46.84 -26.19
N ASP A 358 -31.75 -45.81 -27.02
CA ASP A 358 -32.81 -45.79 -28.02
C ASP A 358 -32.68 -46.96 -29.02
N ARG A 359 -31.44 -47.29 -29.42
CA ARG A 359 -31.16 -48.45 -30.29
C ARG A 359 -31.47 -49.78 -29.60
N MET A 360 -31.14 -49.92 -28.32
CA MET A 360 -31.42 -51.13 -27.56
C MET A 360 -32.93 -51.36 -27.40
N LEU A 361 -33.69 -50.30 -27.09
CA LEU A 361 -35.16 -50.34 -27.00
C LEU A 361 -35.81 -50.67 -28.36
N ALA A 362 -35.31 -50.09 -29.45
CA ALA A 362 -35.77 -50.41 -30.80
C ALA A 362 -35.49 -51.87 -31.20
N MET A 363 -34.33 -52.43 -30.81
CA MET A 363 -33.99 -53.83 -31.08
C MET A 363 -34.87 -54.80 -30.27
N GLN A 364 -35.15 -54.49 -28.99
CA GLN A 364 -36.03 -55.31 -28.16
C GLN A 364 -37.47 -55.32 -28.67
N SER A 365 -38.01 -54.16 -29.09
CA SER A 365 -39.38 -54.05 -29.61
C SER A 365 -39.57 -54.69 -31.00
N ALA A 366 -38.50 -54.89 -31.77
CA ALA A 366 -38.55 -55.51 -33.09
C ALA A 366 -38.51 -57.06 -33.08
N SER A 367 -38.38 -57.72 -31.92
CA SER A 367 -38.46 -59.18 -31.83
C SER A 367 -39.91 -59.65 -31.90
N PHE A 368 -40.28 -60.35 -32.98
CA PHE A 368 -41.66 -60.75 -33.30
C PHE A 368 -42.11 -62.08 -32.67
N ASP A 369 -41.25 -62.75 -31.90
CA ASP A 369 -41.55 -64.04 -31.30
C ASP A 369 -42.01 -63.92 -29.84
N ALA A 370 -42.92 -64.81 -29.44
CA ALA A 370 -43.36 -64.93 -28.06
C ALA A 370 -42.17 -65.37 -27.20
N THR A 371 -41.68 -64.49 -26.34
CA THR A 371 -40.50 -64.75 -25.52
C THR A 371 -40.89 -64.89 -24.06
N ILE A 372 -40.41 -65.96 -23.43
CA ILE A 372 -40.60 -66.26 -22.02
C ILE A 372 -39.23 -66.53 -21.40
N VAL A 373 -38.94 -65.87 -20.29
CA VAL A 373 -37.72 -66.11 -19.52
C VAL A 373 -38.11 -66.83 -18.23
N SER A 374 -37.39 -67.90 -17.88
CA SER A 374 -37.53 -68.60 -16.60
C SER A 374 -36.22 -68.71 -15.83
N ASN A 375 -36.31 -68.89 -14.51
CA ASN A 375 -35.16 -69.16 -13.65
C ASN A 375 -34.81 -70.67 -13.61
N ILE A 376 -33.76 -71.04 -12.86
CA ILE A 376 -33.35 -72.44 -12.67
C ILE A 376 -34.37 -73.35 -11.99
N GLU A 377 -35.42 -72.79 -11.38
CA GLU A 377 -36.52 -73.56 -10.76
C GLU A 377 -37.65 -73.83 -11.76
N GLY A 378 -37.56 -73.30 -12.99
CA GLY A 378 -38.61 -73.39 -13.99
C GLY A 378 -39.76 -72.39 -13.78
N LYS A 379 -39.56 -71.35 -12.94
CA LYS A 379 -40.53 -70.26 -12.77
C LYS A 379 -40.29 -69.16 -13.79
N ILE A 380 -41.36 -68.70 -14.42
CA ILE A 380 -41.34 -67.61 -15.38
C ILE A 380 -41.02 -66.30 -14.64
N VAL A 381 -40.02 -65.57 -15.11
CA VAL A 381 -39.58 -64.28 -14.54
C VAL A 381 -39.93 -63.10 -15.45
N GLU A 382 -40.07 -63.33 -16.76
CA GLU A 382 -40.41 -62.30 -17.74
C GLU A 382 -41.15 -62.92 -18.92
N ALA A 383 -42.12 -62.19 -19.49
CA ALA A 383 -42.80 -62.58 -20.72
C ALA A 383 -43.10 -61.33 -21.56
N ASN A 384 -42.77 -61.35 -22.85
CA ASN A 384 -43.02 -60.20 -23.72
C ASN A 384 -44.50 -60.12 -24.16
N SER A 385 -44.92 -58.95 -24.68
CA SER A 385 -46.31 -58.74 -25.16
C SER A 385 -46.75 -59.71 -26.28
N PHE A 386 -45.81 -60.35 -26.99
CA PHE A 386 -46.12 -61.40 -27.96
C PHE A 386 -46.45 -62.73 -27.28
N ALA A 387 -45.76 -63.08 -26.19
CA ALA A 387 -46.09 -64.25 -25.38
C ALA A 387 -47.48 -64.13 -24.76
N GLU A 388 -47.84 -62.94 -24.28
CA GLU A 388 -49.19 -62.69 -23.78
C GLU A 388 -50.25 -62.94 -24.85
N ARG A 389 -50.06 -62.36 -26.05
CA ARG A 389 -50.98 -62.53 -27.18
C ARG A 389 -51.06 -63.98 -27.64
N LEU A 390 -49.93 -64.68 -27.67
CA LEU A 390 -49.86 -66.04 -28.20
C LEU A 390 -50.49 -67.06 -27.25
N LEU A 391 -50.17 -66.95 -25.95
CA LEU A 391 -50.61 -67.90 -24.93
C LEU A 391 -51.95 -67.52 -24.29
N GLY A 392 -52.38 -66.27 -24.41
CA GLY A 392 -53.64 -65.76 -23.86
C GLY A 392 -53.60 -65.42 -22.37
N TYR A 393 -52.41 -65.40 -21.75
CA TYR A 393 -52.19 -64.97 -20.36
C TYR A 393 -51.67 -63.53 -20.36
N SER A 394 -52.04 -62.74 -19.35
CA SER A 394 -51.32 -61.48 -19.08
C SER A 394 -49.98 -61.77 -18.40
N GLU A 395 -49.02 -60.85 -18.50
CA GLU A 395 -47.71 -60.95 -17.84
C GLU A 395 -47.87 -61.20 -16.34
N ALA A 396 -48.81 -60.50 -15.69
CA ALA A 396 -49.13 -60.71 -14.27
C ALA A 396 -49.65 -62.12 -13.94
N GLU A 397 -50.18 -62.85 -14.92
CA GLU A 397 -50.63 -64.24 -14.76
C GLU A 397 -49.53 -65.25 -15.10
N LEU A 398 -48.54 -64.88 -15.92
CA LEU A 398 -47.41 -65.73 -16.30
C LEU A 398 -46.27 -65.63 -15.28
N VAL A 399 -45.88 -64.42 -14.89
CA VAL A 399 -44.73 -64.17 -14.02
C VAL A 399 -44.98 -64.79 -12.63
N GLY A 400 -44.01 -65.56 -12.15
CA GLY A 400 -44.06 -66.31 -10.90
C GLY A 400 -44.73 -67.68 -11.00
N LYS A 401 -45.33 -68.04 -12.14
CA LYS A 401 -45.84 -69.41 -12.39
C LYS A 401 -44.76 -70.32 -12.93
N GLU A 402 -44.93 -71.62 -12.71
CA GLU A 402 -44.08 -72.64 -13.32
C GLU A 402 -44.41 -72.80 -14.80
N LEU A 403 -43.40 -73.12 -15.61
CA LEU A 403 -43.55 -73.39 -17.06
C LEU A 403 -44.58 -74.49 -17.36
N ASP A 404 -44.92 -75.34 -16.40
CA ASP A 404 -45.96 -76.36 -16.49
C ASP A 404 -47.33 -75.83 -16.93
N ILE A 405 -47.62 -74.54 -16.71
CA ILE A 405 -48.88 -73.92 -17.14
C ILE A 405 -49.03 -73.86 -18.66
N ILE A 406 -47.93 -73.88 -19.41
CA ILE A 406 -47.91 -73.85 -20.88
C ILE A 406 -47.50 -75.20 -21.50
N ILE A 407 -47.32 -76.25 -20.69
CA ILE A 407 -46.86 -77.58 -21.14
C ILE A 407 -48.00 -78.60 -20.99
N PRO A 408 -48.38 -79.32 -22.05
CA PRO A 408 -49.39 -80.39 -21.98
C PRO A 408 -49.01 -81.47 -20.97
N ASP A 409 -49.98 -82.00 -20.21
CA ASP A 409 -49.74 -82.96 -19.12
C ASP A 409 -48.89 -84.16 -19.54
N ARG A 410 -49.11 -84.68 -20.76
CA ARG A 410 -48.36 -85.82 -21.33
C ARG A 410 -46.86 -85.56 -21.54
N PHE A 411 -46.43 -84.29 -21.53
CA PHE A 411 -45.05 -83.89 -21.75
C PHE A 411 -44.37 -83.34 -20.50
N LYS A 412 -45.09 -83.14 -19.38
CA LYS A 412 -44.54 -82.57 -18.13
C LYS A 412 -43.40 -83.40 -17.55
N ASP A 413 -43.61 -84.71 -17.39
CA ASP A 413 -42.58 -85.62 -16.83
C ASP A 413 -41.28 -85.58 -17.65
N ARG A 414 -41.42 -85.64 -18.97
CA ARG A 414 -40.29 -85.58 -19.91
C ARG A 414 -39.61 -84.21 -19.88
N HIS A 415 -40.38 -83.12 -19.75
CA HIS A 415 -39.85 -81.78 -19.61
C HIS A 415 -39.04 -81.64 -18.31
N HIS A 416 -39.60 -82.07 -17.17
CA HIS A 416 -38.90 -82.03 -15.88
C HIS A 416 -37.63 -82.87 -15.86
N GLU A 417 -37.64 -84.04 -16.52
CA GLU A 417 -36.44 -84.86 -16.69
C GLU A 417 -35.38 -84.15 -17.54
N CYS A 418 -35.78 -83.55 -18.67
CA CYS A 418 -34.87 -82.79 -19.53
C CYS A 418 -34.28 -81.57 -18.81
N PHE A 419 -35.10 -80.85 -18.05
CA PHE A 419 -34.70 -79.68 -17.28
C PHE A 419 -33.73 -80.05 -16.14
N ARG A 420 -34.05 -81.08 -15.35
CA ARG A 420 -33.15 -81.61 -14.29
C ARG A 420 -31.84 -82.13 -14.86
N ARG A 421 -31.89 -82.86 -15.98
CA ARG A 421 -30.69 -83.35 -16.66
C ARG A 421 -29.80 -82.19 -17.10
N PHE A 422 -30.38 -81.13 -17.67
CA PHE A 422 -29.62 -79.97 -18.09
C PHE A 422 -28.93 -79.28 -16.91
N ILE A 423 -29.66 -79.01 -15.82
CA ILE A 423 -29.09 -78.39 -14.61
C ILE A 423 -27.93 -79.23 -14.03
N THR A 424 -28.03 -80.56 -14.10
CA THR A 424 -27.05 -81.47 -13.48
C THR A 424 -25.84 -81.75 -14.37
N THR A 425 -26.02 -81.81 -15.68
CA THR A 425 -24.99 -82.29 -16.63
C THR A 425 -24.46 -81.20 -17.55
N GLY A 426 -25.14 -80.06 -17.66
CA GLY A 426 -24.83 -79.00 -18.63
C GLY A 426 -25.14 -79.37 -20.10
N GLU A 427 -25.68 -80.57 -20.36
CA GLU A 427 -26.00 -81.05 -21.70
C GLU A 427 -27.52 -81.03 -21.94
N GLY A 428 -27.97 -80.16 -22.84
CA GLY A 428 -29.37 -80.01 -23.20
C GLY A 428 -29.58 -80.25 -24.68
N LYS A 429 -30.25 -81.36 -25.05
CA LYS A 429 -30.52 -81.71 -26.45
C LYS A 429 -31.38 -80.69 -27.21
N MET A 430 -32.06 -79.78 -26.51
CA MET A 430 -32.94 -78.76 -27.10
C MET A 430 -32.36 -77.34 -27.06
N LEU A 431 -31.18 -77.14 -26.46
CA LEU A 431 -30.58 -75.82 -26.36
C LEU A 431 -29.92 -75.40 -27.68
N GLY A 432 -30.25 -74.20 -28.14
CA GLY A 432 -29.71 -73.63 -29.38
C GLY A 432 -30.22 -74.30 -30.66
N THR A 433 -31.17 -75.24 -30.57
CA THR A 433 -31.81 -75.90 -31.71
C THR A 433 -33.30 -75.58 -31.75
N VAL A 434 -33.83 -75.31 -32.94
CA VAL A 434 -35.28 -75.18 -33.13
C VAL A 434 -35.92 -76.56 -33.00
N VAL A 435 -36.86 -76.69 -32.07
CA VAL A 435 -37.61 -77.91 -31.80
C VAL A 435 -39.10 -77.68 -31.95
N GLU A 436 -39.80 -78.65 -32.51
CA GLU A 436 -41.26 -78.63 -32.58
C GLU A 436 -41.83 -79.05 -31.23
N VAL A 437 -42.70 -78.22 -30.66
CA VAL A 437 -43.34 -78.46 -29.37
C VAL A 437 -44.83 -78.18 -29.44
N SER A 438 -45.60 -79.00 -28.72
CA SER A 438 -46.99 -78.68 -28.41
C SER A 438 -47.04 -77.89 -27.10
N ALA A 439 -47.68 -76.71 -27.12
CA ALA A 439 -47.83 -75.83 -25.97
C ALA A 439 -49.31 -75.57 -25.67
N LEU A 440 -49.62 -75.15 -24.43
CA LEU A 440 -50.97 -74.84 -23.97
C LEU A 440 -51.21 -73.33 -23.96
N LYS A 441 -52.41 -72.94 -24.41
CA LYS A 441 -52.98 -71.61 -24.17
C LYS A 441 -53.81 -71.59 -22.89
N LYS A 442 -54.10 -70.38 -22.40
CA LYS A 442 -55.10 -70.14 -21.37
C LYS A 442 -56.43 -70.79 -21.77
N GLY A 443 -56.94 -71.67 -20.90
CA GLY A 443 -58.12 -72.49 -21.18
C GLY A 443 -57.82 -73.93 -21.64
N GLY A 444 -56.54 -74.31 -21.72
CA GLY A 444 -56.12 -75.70 -21.99
C GLY A 444 -56.11 -76.10 -23.47
N VAL A 445 -56.20 -75.14 -24.38
CA VAL A 445 -56.15 -75.39 -25.83
C VAL A 445 -54.70 -75.61 -26.25
N GLU A 446 -54.43 -76.78 -26.82
CA GLU A 446 -53.11 -77.14 -27.32
C GLU A 446 -52.86 -76.59 -28.73
N PHE A 447 -51.65 -76.09 -28.98
CA PHE A 447 -51.21 -75.63 -30.30
C PHE A 447 -49.75 -76.03 -30.56
N GLU A 448 -49.41 -76.17 -31.83
CA GLU A 448 -48.05 -76.50 -32.26
C GLU A 448 -47.23 -75.21 -32.45
N ALA A 449 -46.02 -75.21 -31.93
CA ALA A 449 -45.08 -74.10 -32.03
C ALA A 449 -43.66 -74.59 -32.34
N ASP A 450 -42.92 -73.81 -33.09
CA ASP A 450 -41.47 -73.90 -33.13
C ASP A 450 -40.93 -73.17 -31.90
N MET A 451 -40.07 -73.83 -31.14
CA MET A 451 -39.43 -73.25 -29.96
C MET A 451 -37.93 -73.36 -30.06
N ILE A 452 -37.23 -72.29 -29.69
CA ILE A 452 -35.81 -72.32 -29.40
C ILE A 452 -35.59 -71.87 -27.96
N VAL A 453 -34.77 -72.62 -27.23
CA VAL A 453 -34.39 -72.28 -25.86
C VAL A 453 -32.90 -71.98 -25.82
N ASN A 454 -32.54 -70.87 -25.19
CA ASN A 454 -31.17 -70.50 -24.89
C ASN A 454 -31.04 -70.26 -23.38
N SER A 455 -29.86 -70.50 -22.83
CA SER A 455 -29.54 -70.19 -21.44
C SER A 455 -28.53 -69.05 -21.35
N PHE A 456 -28.66 -68.18 -20.37
CA PHE A 456 -27.72 -67.08 -20.11
C PHE A 456 -27.54 -66.84 -18.62
N MET A 457 -26.43 -66.21 -18.23
CA MET A 457 -26.14 -65.83 -16.85
C MET A 457 -26.46 -64.35 -16.66
N LEU A 458 -27.22 -64.01 -15.61
CA LEU A 458 -27.49 -62.63 -15.22
C LEU A 458 -27.37 -62.52 -13.70
N GLY A 459 -26.54 -61.60 -13.21
CA GLY A 459 -26.34 -61.41 -11.77
C GLY A 459 -25.76 -62.60 -10.99
N GLY A 460 -25.16 -63.59 -11.67
CA GLY A 460 -24.65 -64.83 -11.06
C GLY A 460 -25.67 -65.98 -11.03
N GLU A 461 -26.91 -65.74 -11.46
CA GLU A 461 -27.95 -66.75 -11.61
C GLU A 461 -28.13 -67.14 -13.09
N MET A 462 -28.56 -68.37 -13.33
CA MET A 462 -28.82 -68.89 -14.67
C MET A 462 -30.30 -68.72 -15.03
N TYR A 463 -30.55 -68.26 -16.25
CA TYR A 463 -31.88 -68.07 -16.81
C TYR A 463 -32.02 -68.80 -18.14
N PHE A 464 -33.26 -69.15 -18.49
CA PHE A 464 -33.63 -69.77 -19.76
C PHE A 464 -34.56 -68.84 -20.51
N MET A 465 -34.22 -68.51 -21.75
CA MET A 465 -35.07 -67.75 -22.67
C MET A 465 -35.63 -68.72 -23.70
N ALA A 466 -36.94 -68.91 -23.70
CA ALA A 466 -37.68 -69.64 -24.72
C ALA A 466 -38.34 -68.63 -25.66
N SER A 467 -38.04 -68.74 -26.96
CA SER A 467 -38.75 -68.02 -28.02
C SER A 467 -39.66 -69.01 -28.74
N LEU A 468 -40.96 -68.74 -28.73
CA LEU A 468 -42.00 -69.54 -29.36
C LEU A 468 -42.56 -68.82 -30.59
N HIS A 469 -42.71 -69.58 -31.67
CA HIS A 469 -43.35 -69.16 -32.90
C HIS A 469 -44.48 -70.12 -33.25
N SER A 470 -45.72 -69.65 -33.26
CA SER A 470 -46.89 -70.50 -33.53
C SER A 470 -46.92 -70.95 -34.98
N ARG A 471 -47.09 -72.25 -35.20
CA ARG A 471 -47.39 -72.79 -36.52
C ARG A 471 -48.89 -72.65 -36.80
N ALA A 472 -49.29 -71.58 -37.44
CA ALA A 472 -50.64 -71.50 -37.97
C ALA A 472 -50.81 -72.55 -39.09
N LYS A 473 -51.75 -73.50 -38.91
CA LYS A 473 -52.37 -74.15 -40.07
C LYS A 473 -53.27 -73.08 -40.71
N GLY A 474 -53.05 -72.80 -41.99
CA GLY A 474 -53.69 -71.71 -42.75
C GLY A 474 -55.20 -71.65 -42.63
#